data_AF-A0A8C7N1E9-F1
#
_entry.id   AF-A0A8C7N1E9-F1
#
_cell.length_a   1.000
_cell.length_b   1.000
_cell.length_c   1.000
_cell.angle_alpha   90.00
_cell.angle_beta   90.00
_cell.angle_gamma   90.00
#
_symmetry.space_group_name_H-M   'P 1'
#
loop_
_entity.id
_entity.type
_entity.pdbx_description
1 polymer ?
#
loop_
_entity_poly.entity_id
_entity_poly.type
_entity_poly.pdbx_seq_one_letter_code
_entity_poly.pdbx_strand_id
1 'polypeptide(L)'
;MGDPVEGSLLYDGQRYSGRNHSGTIAEPRGTTQNQDGTQQLPGETLEHVEQQNRVQEQQNQLLELENFELLGQENELLEQQNLEQQIQLLELENTVQTSTDNRSRPPDKTSSGGALHPWWPQQSSFRATRPSVPLPCLGPLLHFQQEYLLVRHTHRQLVHSGYYWGPMEMEEAHRTLLLTPPGSFLIRDSSQPDVFFTLSYHGDRGPVSVRVLLTSQSFRLNGSNKAFDSLFALLRFYVESSHRRLRRAWRREQPMTLQQLCRGRIVELYGAERIDSLPGLNQVVIQYLQDYPYSV
;
A
#
# COMPACT_ATOMS: atom_id res chain seq x y z
N MET A 1 -51.11 -10.43 48.52
CA MET A 1 -51.71 -9.81 49.71
C MET A 1 -50.58 -9.09 50.42
N GLY A 2 -50.57 -7.76 50.37
CA GLY A 2 -49.43 -6.94 50.78
C GLY A 2 -48.50 -6.60 49.60
N ASP A 3 -48.65 -5.38 49.10
CA ASP A 3 -47.64 -4.65 48.32
C ASP A 3 -46.90 -3.67 49.31
N PRO A 4 -46.31 -2.52 48.93
CA PRO A 4 -44.85 -2.45 48.79
C PRO A 4 -44.18 -1.28 49.56
N VAL A 5 -42.84 -1.20 49.49
CA VAL A 5 -42.03 0.03 49.67
C VAL A 5 -40.85 -0.15 48.70
N GLU A 6 -40.66 0.60 47.61
CA GLU A 6 -40.56 2.06 47.39
C GLU A 6 -39.23 2.67 47.87
N GLY A 7 -38.59 3.48 47.01
CA GLY A 7 -37.19 3.91 47.17
C GLY A 7 -36.70 4.80 46.03
N SER A 8 -37.47 5.85 45.73
CA SER A 8 -37.27 6.73 44.57
C SER A 8 -36.18 7.79 44.77
N LEU A 9 -35.42 8.09 43.73
CA LEU A 9 -34.86 9.43 43.50
C LEU A 9 -34.92 9.80 42.00
N LEU A 10 -35.92 10.59 41.65
CA LEU A 10 -35.94 11.44 40.46
C LEU A 10 -35.29 12.78 40.79
N TYR A 11 -34.78 13.47 39.77
CA TYR A 11 -34.63 14.92 39.80
C TYR A 11 -34.97 15.52 38.43
N ASP A 12 -35.95 16.42 38.42
CA ASP A 12 -36.09 17.47 37.39
C ASP A 12 -34.85 18.38 37.42
N GLY A 13 -34.48 19.11 36.36
CA GLY A 13 -35.24 19.42 35.15
C GLY A 13 -35.69 20.88 35.14
N GLN A 14 -35.28 21.66 34.13
CA GLN A 14 -35.86 22.98 33.89
C GLN A 14 -35.61 23.46 32.44
N ARG A 15 -36.69 23.87 31.78
CA ARG A 15 -36.67 24.84 30.69
C ARG A 15 -37.10 26.18 31.27
N TYR A 16 -36.54 27.28 30.79
CA TYR A 16 -37.20 28.59 30.89
C TYR A 16 -37.33 29.24 29.52
N SER A 17 -38.49 29.86 29.30
CA SER A 17 -38.78 30.71 28.15
C SER A 17 -39.23 32.07 28.69
N GLY A 18 -38.59 33.14 28.22
CA GLY A 18 -38.99 34.52 28.48
C GLY A 18 -39.49 35.16 27.18
N ARG A 19 -40.63 35.85 27.24
CA ARG A 19 -41.31 36.42 26.06
C ARG A 19 -41.51 37.93 26.22
N ASN A 20 -41.03 38.69 25.23
CA ASN A 20 -41.39 40.06 24.82
C ASN A 20 -41.50 41.15 25.89
N HIS A 21 -40.99 42.35 25.58
CA HIS A 21 -41.69 43.63 25.79
C HIS A 21 -41.32 44.58 24.63
N SER A 22 -42.15 45.58 24.34
CA SER A 22 -42.03 46.45 23.15
C SER A 22 -41.66 47.89 23.50
N GLY A 23 -40.92 48.55 22.61
CA GLY A 23 -40.62 49.99 22.63
C GLY A 23 -40.41 50.49 21.20
N THR A 24 -40.68 51.77 20.92
CA THR A 24 -40.81 52.32 19.56
C THR A 24 -40.26 53.75 19.48
N ILE A 25 -39.98 54.24 18.26
CA ILE A 25 -39.56 55.62 17.91
C ILE A 25 -38.04 55.85 18.16
N ALA A 26 -37.23 56.46 17.27
CA ALA A 26 -37.50 57.26 16.04
C ALA A 26 -36.54 56.95 14.86
N GLU A 27 -36.90 57.40 13.65
CA GLU A 27 -35.91 57.83 12.62
C GLU A 27 -35.38 59.24 12.93
N PRO A 28 -34.28 59.68 12.30
CA PRO A 28 -34.48 60.62 11.19
C PRO A 28 -33.64 60.34 9.93
N ARG A 29 -33.97 61.02 8.84
CA ARG A 29 -33.45 60.77 7.48
C ARG A 29 -32.01 61.27 7.27
N GLY A 30 -31.27 60.53 6.43
CA GLY A 30 -29.85 60.72 6.18
C GLY A 30 -29.43 61.91 5.29
N THR A 31 -28.13 61.93 4.99
CA THR A 31 -27.49 62.73 3.92
C THR A 31 -26.39 61.91 3.26
N THR A 32 -26.17 62.12 1.96
CA THR A 32 -25.19 61.42 1.12
C THR A 32 -23.77 61.97 1.31
N GLN A 33 -22.75 61.10 1.37
CA GLN A 33 -21.45 61.37 0.73
C GLN A 33 -20.63 60.08 0.55
N ASN A 34 -19.83 60.03 -0.52
CA ASN A 34 -18.99 58.89 -0.87
C ASN A 34 -17.63 58.99 -0.18
N GLN A 35 -17.07 57.86 0.24
CA GLN A 35 -15.63 57.62 0.13
C GLN A 35 -15.39 56.20 -0.40
N ASP A 36 -14.49 56.08 -1.37
CA ASP A 36 -13.99 54.78 -1.84
C ASP A 36 -13.17 54.15 -0.72
N GLY A 37 -13.56 52.93 -0.36
CA GLY A 37 -13.11 52.23 0.83
C GLY A 37 -12.86 50.76 0.53
N THR A 38 -12.13 50.49 -0.55
CA THR A 38 -11.69 49.14 -0.92
C THR A 38 -10.77 48.55 0.15
N GLN A 39 -11.38 47.98 1.21
CA GLN A 39 -10.70 47.22 2.24
C GLN A 39 -10.29 45.86 1.68
N GLN A 40 -9.20 45.88 0.91
CA GLN A 40 -8.57 44.68 0.41
C GLN A 40 -7.94 43.92 1.58
N LEU A 41 -8.69 42.93 2.08
CA LEU A 41 -8.16 41.90 2.97
C LEU A 41 -6.87 41.32 2.36
N PRO A 42 -5.85 41.00 3.17
CA PRO A 42 -4.62 40.40 2.68
C PRO A 42 -4.88 38.95 2.25
N GLY A 43 -5.39 38.79 1.03
CA GLY A 43 -5.36 37.50 0.35
C GLY A 43 -3.90 37.13 0.14
N GLU A 44 -3.46 36.05 0.79
CA GLU A 44 -2.19 35.41 0.51
C GLU A 44 -2.14 35.12 -0.99
N THR A 45 -1.18 35.73 -1.70
CA THR A 45 -1.12 35.63 -3.16
C THR A 45 -1.09 34.15 -3.55
N LEU A 46 -1.86 33.75 -4.57
CA LEU A 46 -1.98 32.34 -4.95
C LEU A 46 -0.60 31.69 -5.18
N GLU A 47 0.31 32.44 -5.82
CA GLU A 47 1.72 32.06 -6.02
C GLU A 47 2.49 31.80 -4.72
N HIS A 48 2.17 32.50 -3.63
CA HIS A 48 2.79 32.37 -2.31
C HIS A 48 2.33 31.09 -1.61
N VAL A 49 1.02 30.81 -1.67
CA VAL A 49 0.42 29.56 -1.17
C VAL A 49 0.96 28.37 -1.96
N GLU A 50 1.01 28.45 -3.30
CA GLU A 50 1.65 27.45 -4.13
C GLU A 50 3.14 27.26 -3.79
N GLN A 51 3.87 28.34 -3.51
CA GLN A 51 5.29 28.25 -3.16
C GLN A 51 5.51 27.59 -1.80
N GLN A 52 4.65 27.87 -0.81
CA GLN A 52 4.65 27.15 0.46
C GLN A 52 4.29 25.67 0.28
N ASN A 53 3.30 25.35 -0.55
CA ASN A 53 2.95 23.96 -0.87
C ASN A 53 4.12 23.23 -1.53
N ARG A 54 4.77 23.82 -2.54
CA ARG A 54 5.98 23.24 -3.18
C ARG A 54 7.13 23.01 -2.18
N VAL A 55 7.35 23.93 -1.24
CA VAL A 55 8.37 23.77 -0.20
C VAL A 55 7.99 22.69 0.82
N GLN A 56 6.71 22.59 1.20
CA GLN A 56 6.21 21.55 2.10
C GLN A 56 6.29 20.17 1.43
N GLU A 57 5.92 20.06 0.15
CA GLU A 57 6.08 18.84 -0.65
C GLU A 57 7.53 18.39 -0.74
N GLN A 58 8.48 19.31 -0.91
CA GLN A 58 9.92 19.00 -0.90
C GLN A 58 10.43 18.54 0.47
N GLN A 59 9.99 19.16 1.56
CA GLN A 59 10.32 18.69 2.91
C GLN A 59 9.71 17.30 3.18
N ASN A 60 8.45 17.09 2.78
CA ASN A 60 7.78 15.80 2.87
C ASN A 60 8.52 14.75 2.02
N GLN A 61 8.94 15.07 0.79
CA GLN A 61 9.76 14.20 -0.07
C GLN A 61 11.07 13.76 0.61
N LEU A 62 11.80 14.69 1.22
CA LEU A 62 13.05 14.39 1.93
C LEU A 62 12.80 13.49 3.15
N LEU A 63 11.73 13.74 3.91
CA LEU A 63 11.34 12.90 5.05
C LEU A 63 10.87 11.50 4.62
N GLU A 64 10.18 11.36 3.48
CA GLU A 64 9.85 10.03 2.92
C GLU A 64 11.13 9.26 2.54
N LEU A 65 12.11 9.94 1.95
CA LEU A 65 13.38 9.33 1.53
C LEU A 65 14.26 8.94 2.72
N GLU A 66 14.44 9.80 3.72
CA GLU A 66 15.24 9.50 4.92
C GLU A 66 14.65 8.32 5.70
N ASN A 67 13.32 8.33 5.94
CA ASN A 67 12.65 7.22 6.61
C ASN A 67 12.70 5.93 5.78
N PHE A 68 12.73 6.01 4.44
CA PHE A 68 12.88 4.84 3.59
C PHE A 68 14.31 4.31 3.49
N GLU A 69 15.34 5.15 3.40
CA GLU A 69 16.72 4.67 3.38
C GLU A 69 17.01 3.83 4.66
N LEU A 70 16.47 4.27 5.80
CA LEU A 70 16.45 3.51 7.05
C LEU A 70 15.52 2.27 7.04
N LEU A 71 14.44 2.23 6.24
CA LEU A 71 13.66 0.99 6.00
C LEU A 71 14.48 -0.02 5.19
N GLY A 72 15.08 0.41 4.08
CA GLY A 72 15.81 -0.43 3.14
C GLY A 72 17.05 -1.06 3.77
N GLN A 73 17.95 -0.21 4.27
CA GLN A 73 19.22 -0.64 4.87
C GLN A 73 19.00 -1.59 6.05
N GLU A 74 17.97 -1.38 6.88
CA GLU A 74 17.63 -2.31 7.95
C GLU A 74 17.19 -3.68 7.41
N ASN A 75 16.24 -3.74 6.45
CA ASN A 75 15.76 -5.02 5.92
C ASN A 75 16.88 -5.79 5.20
N GLU A 76 17.80 -5.11 4.51
CA GLU A 76 18.95 -5.76 3.87
C GLU A 76 19.98 -6.28 4.89
N LEU A 77 20.31 -5.47 5.91
CA LEU A 77 21.22 -5.87 6.99
C LEU A 77 20.70 -7.09 7.77
N LEU A 78 19.39 -7.20 7.97
CA LEU A 78 18.79 -8.31 8.71
C LEU A 78 18.44 -9.52 7.82
N GLU A 79 18.21 -9.35 6.52
CA GLU A 79 18.31 -10.46 5.54
C GLU A 79 19.74 -11.05 5.56
N GLN A 80 20.78 -10.20 5.58
CA GLN A 80 22.16 -10.64 5.66
C GLN A 80 22.48 -11.35 6.99
N GLN A 81 22.10 -10.80 8.15
CA GLN A 81 22.31 -11.45 9.45
C GLN A 81 21.57 -12.80 9.56
N ASN A 82 20.37 -12.91 8.99
CA ASN A 82 19.62 -14.17 8.97
C ASN A 82 20.31 -15.21 8.07
N LEU A 83 20.83 -14.79 6.91
CA LEU A 83 21.63 -15.65 6.04
C LEU A 83 22.95 -16.10 6.70
N GLU A 84 23.66 -15.20 7.39
CA GLU A 84 24.87 -15.51 8.14
C GLU A 84 24.58 -16.52 9.27
N GLN A 85 23.49 -16.33 10.03
CA GLN A 85 23.04 -17.30 11.03
C GLN A 85 22.70 -18.66 10.40
N GLN A 86 22.05 -18.68 9.24
CA GLN A 86 21.69 -19.92 8.56
C GLN A 86 22.91 -20.65 7.98
N ILE A 87 23.92 -19.92 7.48
CA ILE A 87 25.23 -20.48 7.10
C ILE A 87 25.92 -21.08 8.33
N GLN A 88 25.98 -20.34 9.44
CA GLN A 88 26.59 -20.83 10.68
C GLN A 88 25.92 -22.10 11.21
N LEU A 89 24.58 -22.20 11.13
CA LEU A 89 23.84 -23.40 11.50
C LEU A 89 24.15 -24.59 10.57
N LEU A 90 24.28 -24.36 9.27
CA LEU A 90 24.68 -25.40 8.30
C LEU A 90 26.13 -25.87 8.54
N GLU A 91 27.05 -24.99 8.90
CA GLU A 91 28.42 -25.36 9.28
C GLU A 91 28.47 -26.21 10.56
N LEU A 92 27.63 -25.88 11.55
CA LEU A 92 27.46 -26.66 12.77
C LEU A 92 26.84 -28.04 12.51
N GLU A 93 25.89 -28.15 11.58
CA GLU A 93 25.28 -29.42 11.20
C GLU A 93 26.26 -30.33 10.43
N ASN A 94 27.01 -29.78 9.46
CA ASN A 94 28.04 -30.52 8.72
C ASN A 94 29.17 -31.02 9.64
N THR A 95 29.61 -30.22 10.62
CA THR A 95 30.66 -30.64 11.57
C THR A 95 30.21 -31.78 12.48
N VAL A 96 28.92 -31.89 12.83
CA VAL A 96 28.38 -33.08 13.53
C VAL A 96 28.39 -34.32 12.61
N GLN A 97 27.94 -34.17 11.37
CA GLN A 97 27.75 -35.30 10.43
C GLN A 97 29.06 -35.99 10.02
N THR A 98 30.20 -35.28 10.00
CA THR A 98 31.52 -35.89 9.69
C THR A 98 32.02 -36.97 10.67
N SER A 99 31.29 -37.26 11.75
CA SER A 99 31.65 -38.29 12.74
C SER A 99 31.14 -39.71 12.43
N THR A 100 30.14 -39.88 11.54
CA THR A 100 29.62 -41.21 11.17
C THR A 100 29.18 -41.32 9.70
N ASP A 101 30.10 -41.66 8.80
CA ASP A 101 29.98 -42.89 8.01
C ASP A 101 31.24 -43.19 7.17
N ASN A 102 31.65 -44.46 7.11
CA ASN A 102 32.83 -44.86 6.34
C ASN A 102 32.72 -46.32 5.86
N ARG A 103 32.08 -46.53 4.69
CA ARG A 103 32.00 -47.85 4.05
C ARG A 103 32.05 -47.75 2.52
N SER A 104 32.53 -48.81 1.87
CA SER A 104 33.27 -48.70 0.60
C SER A 104 32.66 -49.44 -0.60
N ARG A 105 33.22 -49.12 -1.79
CA ARG A 105 33.35 -49.89 -3.06
C ARG A 105 32.47 -49.49 -4.30
N PRO A 106 32.94 -49.82 -5.53
CA PRO A 106 32.47 -49.27 -6.82
C PRO A 106 31.77 -50.37 -7.69
N PRO A 107 31.63 -50.32 -9.05
CA PRO A 107 32.68 -50.23 -10.11
C PRO A 107 32.22 -49.35 -11.34
N ASP A 108 32.72 -49.34 -12.60
CA ASP A 108 33.87 -49.94 -13.33
C ASP A 108 34.29 -49.02 -14.54
N LYS A 109 34.80 -49.55 -15.68
CA LYS A 109 35.18 -48.84 -16.93
C LYS A 109 34.67 -49.49 -18.24
N THR A 110 34.39 -48.68 -19.27
CA THR A 110 34.51 -48.91 -20.75
C THR A 110 34.11 -47.58 -21.44
N SER A 111 34.68 -47.04 -22.54
CA SER A 111 35.14 -47.54 -23.85
C SER A 111 33.98 -47.89 -24.81
N SER A 112 33.78 -47.30 -26.00
CA SER A 112 34.49 -46.26 -26.79
C SER A 112 33.48 -45.56 -27.75
N GLY A 113 33.76 -44.63 -28.68
CA GLY A 113 34.98 -43.90 -29.09
C GLY A 113 35.07 -43.67 -30.63
N GLY A 114 35.30 -42.43 -31.10
CA GLY A 114 35.44 -42.08 -32.53
C GLY A 114 35.05 -40.64 -32.90
N ALA A 115 35.68 -40.05 -33.93
CA ALA A 115 35.37 -38.72 -34.49
C ALA A 115 35.74 -38.64 -35.97
N LEU A 116 35.07 -37.77 -36.76
CA LEU A 116 35.57 -37.15 -38.02
C LEU A 116 34.56 -36.11 -38.58
N HIS A 117 35.05 -35.13 -39.35
CA HIS A 117 34.29 -34.10 -40.12
C HIS A 117 34.23 -34.50 -41.62
N PRO A 118 34.00 -33.63 -42.65
CA PRO A 118 33.35 -32.30 -42.76
C PRO A 118 32.33 -32.16 -43.92
N TRP A 119 31.66 -31.00 -44.05
CA TRP A 119 31.31 -30.36 -45.35
C TRP A 119 30.72 -28.95 -45.15
N TRP A 120 30.98 -28.01 -46.08
CA TRP A 120 30.33 -26.69 -46.18
C TRP A 120 30.27 -26.26 -47.66
N PRO A 121 29.28 -25.45 -48.04
CA PRO A 121 29.43 -24.56 -49.20
C PRO A 121 28.89 -23.14 -48.94
N GLN A 122 29.66 -22.12 -49.32
CA GLN A 122 29.11 -20.79 -49.61
C GLN A 122 28.57 -20.78 -51.04
N GLN A 123 27.43 -20.12 -51.25
CA GLN A 123 27.31 -19.10 -52.29
C GLN A 123 26.15 -18.15 -52.00
N SER A 124 26.02 -17.10 -52.81
CA SER A 124 25.67 -15.77 -52.33
C SER A 124 24.50 -15.11 -53.04
N SER A 125 23.88 -14.17 -52.31
CA SER A 125 23.18 -12.99 -52.81
C SER A 125 22.05 -13.15 -53.85
N PHE A 126 20.82 -12.90 -53.39
CA PHE A 126 19.96 -11.94 -54.08
C PHE A 126 19.38 -10.91 -53.11
N ARG A 127 19.28 -9.66 -53.57
CA ARG A 127 19.00 -8.47 -52.75
C ARG A 127 17.54 -8.04 -52.90
N ALA A 128 16.72 -8.26 -51.88
CA ALA A 128 15.33 -7.83 -51.85
C ALA A 128 15.12 -6.66 -50.86
N THR A 129 15.54 -5.45 -51.24
CA THR A 129 15.38 -4.25 -50.41
C THR A 129 13.92 -3.82 -50.33
N ARG A 130 13.15 -4.33 -49.36
CA ARG A 130 11.88 -3.72 -48.94
C ARG A 130 12.19 -2.61 -47.92
N PRO A 131 11.75 -1.35 -48.14
CA PRO A 131 11.83 -0.33 -47.10
C PRO A 131 10.77 -0.62 -46.03
N SER A 132 11.14 -1.39 -45.01
CA SER A 132 10.34 -1.53 -43.79
C SER A 132 10.34 -0.20 -43.04
N VAL A 133 9.36 0.64 -43.34
CA VAL A 133 9.08 1.86 -42.56
C VAL A 133 8.87 1.44 -41.10
N PRO A 134 9.65 1.95 -40.13
CA PRO A 134 9.39 1.67 -38.72
C PRO A 134 7.99 2.18 -38.38
N LEU A 135 7.12 1.32 -37.82
CA LEU A 135 5.88 1.81 -37.24
C LEU A 135 6.22 2.80 -36.12
N PRO A 136 5.50 3.92 -35.99
CA PRO A 136 5.73 4.86 -34.89
C PRO A 136 5.58 4.16 -33.54
N CYS A 137 6.35 4.62 -32.56
CA CYS A 137 6.54 3.98 -31.27
C CYS A 137 5.26 3.94 -30.42
N LEU A 138 4.43 2.90 -30.61
CA LEU A 138 3.27 2.59 -29.76
C LEU A 138 3.64 2.11 -28.34
N GLY A 139 4.90 1.72 -28.11
CA GLY A 139 5.39 1.17 -26.84
C GLY A 139 5.00 1.98 -25.59
N PRO A 140 5.30 3.29 -25.52
CA PRO A 140 4.94 4.12 -24.36
C PRO A 140 3.42 4.19 -24.10
N LEU A 141 2.62 4.22 -25.17
CA LEU A 141 1.15 4.28 -25.05
C LEU A 141 0.58 2.96 -24.50
N LEU A 142 1.10 1.82 -24.98
CA LEU A 142 0.72 0.49 -24.52
C LEU A 142 1.17 0.24 -23.07
N HIS A 143 2.35 0.74 -22.69
CA HIS A 143 2.87 0.67 -21.31
C HIS A 143 1.96 1.42 -20.34
N PHE A 144 1.66 2.69 -20.64
CA PHE A 144 0.75 3.51 -19.84
C PHE A 144 -0.67 2.89 -19.76
N GLN A 145 -1.16 2.29 -20.84
CA GLN A 145 -2.43 1.56 -20.85
C GLN A 145 -2.40 0.33 -19.92
N GLN A 146 -1.31 -0.44 -19.90
CA GLN A 146 -1.15 -1.59 -19.00
C GLN A 146 -1.09 -1.15 -17.53
N GLU A 147 -0.32 -0.11 -17.22
CA GLU A 147 -0.20 0.43 -15.86
C GLU A 147 -1.53 1.02 -15.36
N TYR A 148 -2.26 1.77 -16.19
CA TYR A 148 -3.61 2.25 -15.85
C TYR A 148 -4.60 1.10 -15.58
N LEU A 149 -4.56 0.03 -16.37
CA LEU A 149 -5.41 -1.15 -16.14
C LEU A 149 -5.07 -1.85 -14.81
N LEU A 150 -3.79 -1.95 -14.49
CA LEU A 150 -3.29 -2.54 -13.24
C LEU A 150 -3.63 -1.70 -12.00
N VAL A 151 -3.48 -0.38 -12.07
CA VAL A 151 -3.93 0.57 -11.03
C VAL A 151 -5.44 0.44 -10.81
N ARG A 152 -6.23 0.43 -11.90
CA ARG A 152 -7.69 0.32 -11.82
C ARG A 152 -8.16 -1.04 -11.26
N HIS A 153 -7.42 -2.12 -11.49
CA HIS A 153 -7.66 -3.42 -10.85
C HIS A 153 -7.32 -3.37 -9.36
N THR A 154 -6.12 -2.88 -9.02
CA THR A 154 -5.63 -2.73 -7.64
C THR A 154 -6.56 -1.85 -6.80
N HIS A 155 -7.08 -0.75 -7.35
CA HIS A 155 -8.06 0.12 -6.69
C HIS A 155 -9.35 -0.63 -6.33
N ARG A 156 -9.88 -1.50 -7.22
CA ARG A 156 -11.08 -2.30 -6.91
C ARG A 156 -10.84 -3.24 -5.74
N GLN A 157 -9.70 -3.93 -5.72
CA GLN A 157 -9.31 -4.78 -4.61
C GLN A 157 -9.09 -3.98 -3.31
N LEU A 158 -8.50 -2.77 -3.40
CA LEU A 158 -8.32 -1.86 -2.26
C LEU A 158 -9.65 -1.43 -1.64
N VAL A 159 -10.68 -1.11 -2.44
CA VAL A 159 -12.04 -0.84 -1.94
C VAL A 159 -12.58 -2.01 -1.11
N HIS A 160 -12.27 -3.25 -1.48
CA HIS A 160 -12.64 -4.43 -0.71
C HIS A 160 -11.72 -4.75 0.47
N SER A 161 -10.58 -4.05 0.64
CA SER A 161 -9.63 -4.31 1.74
C SER A 161 -10.06 -3.67 3.07
N GLY A 162 -10.85 -2.60 3.03
CA GLY A 162 -11.30 -1.86 4.23
C GLY A 162 -10.23 -1.02 4.94
N TYR A 163 -8.94 -1.20 4.61
CA TYR A 163 -7.81 -0.36 5.07
C TYR A 163 -7.32 0.64 4.01
N TYR A 164 -8.05 0.71 2.89
CA TYR A 164 -7.94 1.81 1.94
C TYR A 164 -8.79 2.99 2.41
N TRP A 165 -8.16 4.15 2.58
CA TRP A 165 -8.76 5.40 3.05
C TRP A 165 -9.14 6.35 1.90
N GLY A 166 -8.76 6.05 0.65
CA GLY A 166 -9.06 6.90 -0.51
C GLY A 166 -8.32 8.23 -0.46
N PRO A 167 -8.94 9.33 -0.96
CA PRO A 167 -8.37 10.67 -0.84
C PRO A 167 -8.30 11.06 0.64
N MET A 168 -7.08 11.16 1.15
CA MET A 168 -6.77 11.49 2.54
C MET A 168 -5.40 12.13 2.58
N GLU A 169 -5.28 13.31 3.21
CA GLU A 169 -4.02 14.04 3.26
C GLU A 169 -3.03 13.44 4.27
N MET A 170 -1.75 13.76 4.10
CA MET A 170 -0.66 13.21 4.91
C MET A 170 -0.87 13.50 6.40
N GLU A 171 -1.22 14.75 6.72
CA GLU A 171 -1.40 15.25 8.07
C GLU A 171 -2.61 14.59 8.74
N GLU A 172 -3.63 14.19 7.98
CA GLU A 172 -4.78 13.43 8.50
C GLU A 172 -4.42 11.97 8.76
N ALA A 173 -3.71 11.33 7.83
CA ALA A 173 -3.20 9.98 8.02
C ALA A 173 -2.26 9.91 9.24
N HIS A 174 -1.37 10.89 9.41
CA HIS A 174 -0.46 10.99 10.55
C HIS A 174 -1.19 11.21 11.87
N ARG A 175 -2.14 12.17 11.93
CA ARG A 175 -3.00 12.37 13.11
C ARG A 175 -3.79 11.12 13.48
N THR A 176 -4.29 10.39 12.48
CA THR A 176 -5.01 9.12 12.69
C THR A 176 -4.08 8.05 13.27
N LEU A 177 -2.89 7.87 12.67
CA LEU A 177 -1.94 6.82 13.05
C LEU A 177 -1.29 7.05 14.41
N LEU A 178 -1.08 8.30 14.85
CA LEU A 178 -0.61 8.63 16.21
C LEU A 178 -1.48 8.02 17.32
N LEU A 179 -2.78 7.83 17.06
CA LEU A 179 -3.74 7.26 18.01
C LEU A 179 -3.85 5.73 17.92
N THR A 180 -3.01 5.08 17.10
CA THR A 180 -2.99 3.63 16.89
C THR A 180 -1.71 2.98 17.45
N PRO A 181 -1.68 1.66 17.72
CA PRO A 181 -0.45 0.98 18.12
C PRO A 181 0.63 1.01 17.01
N PRO A 182 1.93 1.09 17.35
CA PRO A 182 3.02 0.94 16.38
C PRO A 182 2.89 -0.33 15.52
N GLY A 183 3.23 -0.22 14.24
CA GLY A 183 2.98 -1.23 13.22
C GLY A 183 1.57 -1.21 12.61
N SER A 184 0.69 -0.29 13.03
CA SER A 184 -0.58 -0.05 12.33
C SER A 184 -0.33 0.71 11.02
N PHE A 185 -1.01 0.33 9.93
CA PHE A 185 -0.82 0.97 8.62
C PHE A 185 -2.13 1.11 7.83
N LEU A 186 -2.16 2.06 6.90
CA LEU A 186 -3.26 2.30 5.96
C LEU A 186 -2.72 2.61 4.56
N ILE A 187 -3.57 2.42 3.55
CA ILE A 187 -3.32 2.91 2.18
C ILE A 187 -4.22 4.10 1.92
N ARG A 188 -3.67 5.17 1.38
CA ARG A 188 -4.40 6.35 0.88
C ARG A 188 -3.97 6.66 -0.54
N ASP A 189 -4.73 7.51 -1.21
CA ASP A 189 -4.29 8.07 -2.50
C ASP A 189 -3.10 9.03 -2.25
N SER A 190 -2.23 9.20 -3.25
CA SER A 190 -1.16 10.20 -3.14
C SER A 190 -1.68 11.58 -3.53
N SER A 191 -1.24 12.62 -2.83
CA SER A 191 -1.50 14.02 -3.18
C SER A 191 -0.67 14.48 -4.40
N GLN A 192 0.29 13.66 -4.86
CA GLN A 192 1.12 13.93 -6.05
C GLN A 192 0.49 13.46 -7.37
N PRO A 193 0.72 14.16 -8.50
CA PRO A 193 0.12 13.82 -9.79
C PRO A 193 0.57 12.48 -10.39
N ASP A 194 1.84 12.11 -10.22
CA ASP A 194 2.44 10.93 -10.87
C ASP A 194 2.46 9.66 -9.99
N VAL A 195 1.75 9.66 -8.85
CA VAL A 195 1.71 8.54 -7.90
C VAL A 195 0.28 8.24 -7.48
N PHE A 196 -0.17 6.99 -7.66
CA PHE A 196 -1.56 6.64 -7.34
C PHE A 196 -1.79 6.39 -5.85
N PHE A 197 -0.86 5.72 -5.15
CA PHE A 197 -1.07 5.25 -3.78
C PHE A 197 0.09 5.59 -2.86
N THR A 198 -0.23 5.77 -1.57
CA THR A 198 0.74 6.04 -0.50
C THR A 198 0.43 5.13 0.69
N LEU A 199 1.42 4.36 1.11
CA LEU A 199 1.40 3.63 2.39
C LEU A 199 1.65 4.64 3.51
N SER A 200 0.84 4.64 4.56
CA SER A 200 1.13 5.40 5.78
C SER A 200 1.05 4.47 6.98
N TYR A 201 2.06 4.48 7.85
CA TYR A 201 2.17 3.56 8.98
C TYR A 201 2.73 4.23 10.24
N HIS A 202 2.38 3.71 11.42
CA HIS A 202 2.97 4.15 12.68
C HIS A 202 4.29 3.40 12.93
N GLY A 203 5.42 4.04 12.64
CA GLY A 203 6.75 3.53 12.95
C GLY A 203 7.18 3.87 14.38
N ASP A 204 8.35 3.39 14.81
CA ASP A 204 8.81 3.48 16.20
C ASP A 204 9.13 4.92 16.67
N ARG A 205 9.20 5.88 15.74
CA ARG A 205 9.38 7.32 15.99
C ARG A 205 8.13 8.17 15.71
N GLY A 206 6.99 7.54 15.41
CA GLY A 206 5.75 8.20 14.98
C GLY A 206 5.32 7.79 13.57
N PRO A 207 4.28 8.44 13.01
CA PRO A 207 3.80 8.14 11.66
C PRO A 207 4.81 8.47 10.57
N VAL A 208 4.80 7.65 9.53
CA VAL A 208 5.58 7.82 8.30
C VAL A 208 4.62 7.60 7.12
N SER A 209 4.76 8.39 6.05
CA SER A 209 4.20 8.07 4.74
C SER A 209 5.32 7.61 3.79
N VAL A 210 5.00 6.71 2.87
CA VAL A 210 5.89 6.25 1.80
C VAL A 210 5.06 5.99 0.56
N ARG A 211 5.37 6.67 -0.55
CA ARG A 211 4.72 6.45 -1.85
C ARG A 211 4.91 5.03 -2.36
N VAL A 212 3.87 4.48 -2.98
CA VAL A 212 3.98 3.26 -3.77
C VAL A 212 4.17 3.65 -5.23
N LEU A 213 5.38 3.46 -5.73
CA LEU A 213 5.70 3.67 -7.13
C LEU A 213 5.23 2.47 -7.95
N LEU A 214 4.71 2.74 -9.15
CA LEU A 214 4.47 1.74 -10.19
C LEU A 214 5.50 1.98 -11.30
N THR A 215 6.19 0.93 -11.74
CA THR A 215 7.14 1.02 -12.85
C THR A 215 7.24 -0.33 -13.54
N SER A 216 7.09 -0.35 -14.86
CA SER A 216 7.16 -1.59 -15.67
C SER A 216 6.18 -2.65 -15.17
N GLN A 217 4.96 -2.22 -14.80
CA GLN A 217 3.91 -3.07 -14.19
C GLN A 217 4.27 -3.67 -12.81
N SER A 218 5.37 -3.26 -12.17
CA SER A 218 5.75 -3.69 -10.82
C SER A 218 5.56 -2.59 -9.77
N PHE A 219 5.00 -2.95 -8.62
CA PHE A 219 4.84 -2.08 -7.46
C PHE A 219 6.09 -2.14 -6.57
N ARG A 220 6.56 -0.98 -6.10
CA ARG A 220 7.66 -0.85 -5.13
C ARG A 220 7.39 0.31 -4.18
N LEU A 221 7.93 0.27 -2.97
CA LEU A 221 7.98 1.48 -2.13
C LEU A 221 9.03 2.45 -2.69
N ASN A 222 8.80 3.76 -2.58
CA ASN A 222 9.78 4.77 -2.94
C ASN A 222 11.09 4.54 -2.18
N GLY A 223 12.23 4.53 -2.87
CA GLY A 223 13.53 4.13 -2.33
C GLY A 223 13.81 2.63 -2.25
N SER A 224 12.79 1.75 -2.35
CA SER A 224 12.99 0.29 -2.26
C SER A 224 13.51 -0.32 -3.54
N ASN A 225 14.43 -1.29 -3.44
CA ASN A 225 14.80 -2.18 -4.55
C ASN A 225 13.87 -3.40 -4.70
N LYS A 226 13.07 -3.73 -3.69
CA LYS A 226 12.10 -4.84 -3.72
C LYS A 226 10.89 -4.41 -4.56
N ALA A 227 10.58 -5.18 -5.60
CA ALA A 227 9.47 -4.94 -6.52
C ALA A 227 8.55 -6.17 -6.61
N PHE A 228 7.25 -5.94 -6.82
CA PHE A 228 6.20 -6.94 -6.66
C PHE A 228 5.12 -6.80 -7.74
N ASP A 229 4.56 -7.91 -8.22
CA ASP A 229 3.52 -7.91 -9.27
C ASP A 229 2.16 -7.35 -8.80
N SER A 230 1.98 -7.17 -7.47
CA SER A 230 0.81 -6.51 -6.91
C SER A 230 1.15 -5.76 -5.61
N LEU A 231 0.40 -4.69 -5.35
CA LEU A 231 0.42 -3.95 -4.07
C LEU A 231 0.18 -4.88 -2.87
N PHE A 232 -0.63 -5.92 -3.02
CA PHE A 232 -0.96 -6.83 -1.91
C PHE A 232 0.17 -7.81 -1.62
N ALA A 233 0.96 -8.23 -2.62
CA ALA A 233 2.20 -8.97 -2.41
C ALA A 233 3.26 -8.11 -1.71
N LEU A 234 3.40 -6.83 -2.12
CA LEU A 234 4.25 -5.84 -1.45
C LEU A 234 3.87 -5.68 0.03
N LEU A 235 2.58 -5.48 0.32
CA LEU A 235 2.10 -5.30 1.70
C LEU A 235 2.26 -6.57 2.53
N ARG A 236 1.99 -7.75 1.95
CA ARG A 236 2.24 -9.04 2.61
C ARG A 236 3.71 -9.16 3.01
N PHE A 237 4.65 -8.92 2.09
CA PHE A 237 6.09 -8.97 2.36
C PHE A 237 6.51 -8.09 3.54
N TYR A 238 6.08 -6.82 3.56
CA TYR A 238 6.47 -5.89 4.65
C TYR A 238 5.70 -6.10 5.97
N VAL A 239 4.60 -6.87 5.98
CA VAL A 239 3.90 -7.33 7.20
C VAL A 239 4.51 -8.63 7.75
N GLU A 240 4.99 -9.50 6.88
CA GLU A 240 5.62 -10.78 7.22
C GLU A 240 7.14 -10.65 7.52
N SER A 241 7.77 -9.51 7.20
CA SER A 241 9.20 -9.27 7.44
C SER A 241 9.56 -9.21 8.94
N SER A 242 10.79 -9.65 9.25
CA SER A 242 11.36 -9.75 10.60
C SER A 242 11.29 -8.45 11.41
N HIS A 243 11.34 -7.30 10.74
CA HIS A 243 11.34 -5.97 11.34
C HIS A 243 9.99 -5.60 11.96
N ARG A 244 8.88 -6.18 11.46
CA ARG A 244 7.52 -5.91 11.94
C ARG A 244 7.21 -4.40 12.01
N ARG A 245 7.76 -3.59 11.09
CA ARG A 245 7.45 -2.16 10.97
C ARG A 245 6.04 -1.93 10.40
N LEU A 246 5.52 -2.89 9.63
CA LEU A 246 4.08 -3.11 9.46
C LEU A 246 3.66 -4.35 10.27
N ARG A 247 2.46 -4.34 10.84
CA ARG A 247 1.89 -5.43 11.67
C ARG A 247 0.40 -5.63 11.47
N ARG A 248 -0.37 -4.54 11.27
CA ARG A 248 -1.84 -4.60 11.18
C ARG A 248 -2.42 -3.51 10.29
N ALA A 249 -3.34 -3.93 9.43
CA ALA A 249 -4.13 -3.02 8.62
C ALA A 249 -5.11 -2.22 9.50
N TRP A 250 -5.03 -0.88 9.45
CA TRP A 250 -5.92 0.04 10.14
C TRP A 250 -7.15 0.33 9.26
N ARG A 251 -8.24 -0.37 9.58
CA ARG A 251 -9.47 -0.40 8.76
C ARG A 251 -10.40 0.75 9.16
N ARG A 252 -11.08 1.36 8.18
CA ARG A 252 -12.11 2.40 8.41
C ARG A 252 -13.34 1.82 9.12
N GLU A 253 -13.78 0.66 8.66
CA GLU A 253 -14.86 -0.10 9.29
C GLU A 253 -14.26 -1.07 10.32
N GLN A 254 -14.68 -0.94 11.58
CA GLN A 254 -14.31 -1.85 12.67
C GLN A 254 -15.55 -2.14 13.53
N PRO A 255 -15.81 -3.40 13.93
CA PRO A 255 -15.08 -4.62 13.57
C PRO A 255 -15.30 -5.03 12.10
N MET A 256 -14.43 -5.92 11.60
CA MET A 256 -14.63 -6.57 10.29
C MET A 256 -15.91 -7.42 10.28
N THR A 257 -16.55 -7.52 9.12
CA THR A 257 -17.73 -8.40 8.96
C THR A 257 -17.32 -9.87 8.97
N LEU A 258 -18.24 -10.76 9.36
CA LEU A 258 -17.99 -12.21 9.33
C LEU A 258 -17.59 -12.70 7.93
N GLN A 259 -18.17 -12.12 6.87
CA GLN A 259 -17.81 -12.45 5.48
C GLN A 259 -16.35 -12.09 5.17
N GLN A 260 -15.87 -10.91 5.60
CA GLN A 260 -14.49 -10.47 5.40
C GLN A 260 -13.50 -11.39 6.15
N LEU A 261 -13.84 -11.78 7.39
CA LEU A 261 -13.05 -12.71 8.20
C LEU A 261 -13.00 -14.11 7.57
N CYS A 262 -14.14 -14.64 7.11
CA CYS A 262 -14.20 -15.92 6.40
C CYS A 262 -13.39 -15.88 5.10
N ARG A 263 -13.49 -14.82 4.29
CA ARG A 263 -12.69 -14.65 3.07
C ARG A 263 -11.19 -14.67 3.36
N GLY A 264 -10.73 -13.87 4.32
CA GLY A 264 -9.32 -13.84 4.71
C GLY A 264 -8.80 -15.22 5.11
N ARG A 265 -9.58 -15.95 5.94
CA ARG A 265 -9.21 -17.30 6.39
C ARG A 265 -9.27 -18.37 5.30
N ILE A 266 -10.19 -18.26 4.33
CA ILE A 266 -10.25 -19.17 3.17
C ILE A 266 -9.03 -18.95 2.28
N VAL A 267 -8.69 -17.69 1.96
CA VAL A 267 -7.50 -17.35 1.18
C VAL A 267 -6.22 -17.83 1.86
N GLU A 268 -6.10 -17.62 3.17
CA GLU A 268 -4.94 -18.05 3.98
C GLU A 268 -4.74 -19.58 3.94
N LEU A 269 -5.82 -20.37 4.00
CA LEU A 269 -5.74 -21.84 4.06
C LEU A 269 -5.63 -22.53 2.70
N TYR A 270 -6.25 -21.99 1.65
CA TYR A 270 -6.35 -22.63 0.34
C TYR A 270 -5.54 -21.95 -0.76
N GLY A 271 -5.17 -20.68 -0.58
CA GLY A 271 -4.52 -19.84 -1.60
C GLY A 271 -5.51 -19.28 -2.63
N ALA A 272 -5.13 -18.17 -3.27
CA ALA A 272 -5.93 -17.52 -4.31
C ALA A 272 -6.19 -18.45 -5.51
N GLU A 273 -5.15 -19.16 -5.97
CA GLU A 273 -5.18 -20.05 -7.14
C GLU A 273 -6.25 -21.17 -7.08
N ARG A 274 -6.78 -21.48 -5.89
CA ARG A 274 -7.68 -22.61 -5.67
C ARG A 274 -9.14 -22.21 -5.46
N ILE A 275 -9.46 -20.91 -5.40
CA ILE A 275 -10.82 -20.39 -5.11
C ILE A 275 -11.88 -21.07 -6.00
N ASP A 276 -11.61 -21.16 -7.30
CA ASP A 276 -12.51 -21.71 -8.32
C ASP A 276 -12.67 -23.24 -8.23
N SER A 277 -11.79 -23.92 -7.49
CA SER A 277 -11.80 -25.37 -7.26
C SER A 277 -12.44 -25.79 -5.94
N LEU A 278 -12.86 -24.83 -5.10
CA LEU A 278 -13.42 -25.11 -3.77
C LEU A 278 -14.83 -25.73 -3.88
N PRO A 279 -15.04 -26.99 -3.42
CA PRO A 279 -16.32 -27.67 -3.58
C PRO A 279 -17.40 -27.04 -2.69
N GLY A 280 -18.62 -26.95 -3.23
CA GLY A 280 -19.80 -26.50 -2.49
C GLY A 280 -19.98 -24.99 -2.39
N LEU A 281 -19.07 -24.17 -2.93
CA LEU A 281 -19.29 -22.74 -3.08
C LEU A 281 -20.17 -22.44 -4.31
N ASN A 282 -20.96 -21.37 -4.23
CA ASN A 282 -21.72 -20.85 -5.38
C ASN A 282 -20.95 -19.71 -6.08
N GLN A 283 -21.36 -19.35 -7.29
CA GLN A 283 -20.65 -18.33 -8.09
C GLN A 283 -20.57 -16.95 -7.41
N VAL A 284 -21.56 -16.61 -6.56
CA VAL A 284 -21.57 -15.32 -5.81
C VAL A 284 -20.50 -15.31 -4.73
N VAL A 285 -20.32 -16.42 -4.01
CA VAL A 285 -19.23 -16.55 -3.02
C VAL A 285 -17.88 -16.67 -3.71
N ILE A 286 -17.76 -17.40 -4.82
CA ILE A 286 -16.54 -17.46 -5.63
C ILE A 286 -16.13 -16.05 -6.07
N GLN A 287 -17.05 -15.27 -6.64
CA GLN A 287 -16.78 -13.87 -7.02
C GLN A 287 -16.33 -13.03 -5.82
N TYR A 288 -17.02 -13.11 -4.67
CA TYR A 288 -16.66 -12.37 -3.45
C TYR A 288 -15.25 -12.71 -2.90
N LEU A 289 -14.78 -13.94 -3.12
CA LEU A 289 -13.40 -14.35 -2.82
C LEU A 289 -12.42 -13.80 -3.88
N GLN A 290 -12.75 -13.89 -5.17
CA GLN A 290 -11.95 -13.34 -6.29
C GLN A 290 -11.81 -11.80 -6.25
N ASP A 291 -12.82 -11.08 -5.72
CA ASP A 291 -12.81 -9.61 -5.61
C ASP A 291 -11.73 -9.10 -4.63
N TYR A 292 -11.25 -9.96 -3.72
CA TYR A 292 -10.12 -9.68 -2.82
C TYR A 292 -9.47 -10.99 -2.36
N PRO A 293 -8.55 -11.57 -3.14
CA PRO A 293 -7.95 -12.87 -2.87
C PRO A 293 -6.73 -12.75 -1.94
N TYR A 294 -6.85 -11.96 -0.86
CA TYR A 294 -5.75 -11.65 0.07
C TYR A 294 -6.16 -11.82 1.54
N SER A 295 -5.16 -12.12 2.39
CA SER A 295 -5.30 -12.35 3.84
C SER A 295 -4.86 -11.16 4.71
N VAL A 296 -4.50 -10.04 4.08
CA VAL A 296 -4.03 -8.79 4.71
C VAL A 296 -5.20 -7.92 5.18
#